data_AF-A0A9P0E8J5-F1
#
_entry.id   AF-A0A9P0E8J5-F1
#
_cell.length_a   1.000
_cell.length_b   1.000
_cell.length_c   1.000
_cell.angle_alpha   90.00
_cell.angle_beta   90.00
_cell.angle_gamma   90.00
#
_symmetry.space_group_name_H-M   'P 1'
#
loop_
_entity.id
_entity.type
_entity.pdbx_description
1 polymer ?
#
loop_
_entity_poly.entity_id
_entity_poly.type
_entity_poly.pdbx_seq_one_letter_code
_entity_poly.pdbx_strand_id
1 'polypeptide(L)'
;MFYSQFVLAIVLLSTHSVLSETFKEIADACNKENRFTGDIENMDYNDPAVPQAAKCAVACLLEKKGVFKPDGSIDREKERAIPEEIIKDEELKKKYMKAIDECDTSAKANNCETAYEFVKCLNNKALPKK
;
A
#
# COMPACT_ATOMS: atom_id res chain seq x y z
N MET A 1 -39.58 -21.63 -3.38
CA MET A 1 -39.24 -20.25 -3.80
C MET A 1 -38.32 -19.54 -2.78
N PHE A 2 -37.31 -20.25 -2.21
CA PHE A 2 -36.41 -19.67 -1.20
C PHE A 2 -34.91 -19.81 -1.53
N TYR A 3 -34.55 -20.57 -2.57
CA TYR A 3 -33.14 -20.78 -2.95
C TYR A 3 -32.49 -19.56 -3.63
N SER A 4 -33.28 -18.71 -4.28
CA SER A 4 -32.75 -17.57 -5.04
C SER A 4 -32.24 -16.42 -4.16
N GLN A 5 -32.66 -16.33 -2.90
CA GLN A 5 -32.21 -15.29 -1.97
C GLN A 5 -30.91 -15.66 -1.23
N PHE A 6 -30.63 -16.96 -1.03
CA PHE A 6 -29.40 -17.38 -0.34
C PHE A 6 -28.15 -17.35 -1.21
N VAL A 7 -28.28 -17.51 -2.54
CA VAL A 7 -27.13 -17.48 -3.46
C VAL A 7 -26.52 -16.07 -3.57
N LEU A 8 -27.34 -15.02 -3.46
CA LEU A 8 -26.87 -13.63 -3.51
C LEU A 8 -26.08 -13.20 -2.27
N ALA A 9 -26.28 -13.84 -1.12
CA ALA A 9 -25.59 -13.50 0.12
C ALA A 9 -24.16 -14.06 0.20
N ILE A 10 -23.87 -15.17 -0.51
CA ILE A 10 -22.55 -15.83 -0.45
C ILE A 10 -21.48 -15.07 -1.26
N VAL A 11 -21.88 -14.38 -2.33
CA VAL A 11 -20.95 -13.67 -3.23
C VAL A 11 -20.36 -12.40 -2.59
N LEU A 12 -21.04 -11.81 -1.59
CA LEU A 12 -20.62 -10.54 -0.99
C LEU A 12 -19.53 -10.69 0.09
N LEU A 13 -19.31 -11.90 0.63
CA LEU A 13 -18.32 -12.14 1.69
C LEU A 13 -16.91 -12.47 1.17
N SER A 14 -16.77 -12.87 -0.09
CA SER A 14 -15.51 -13.34 -0.66
C SER A 14 -14.58 -12.22 -1.15
N THR A 15 -15.03 -10.97 -1.25
CA THR A 15 -14.24 -9.90 -1.86
C THR A 15 -13.10 -9.39 -0.97
N HIS A 16 -13.28 -9.37 0.36
CA HIS A 16 -12.29 -8.81 1.28
C HIS A 16 -11.06 -9.71 1.48
N SER A 17 -11.24 -11.03 1.50
CA SER A 17 -10.13 -11.97 1.67
C SER A 17 -9.13 -11.88 0.52
N VAL A 18 -9.66 -11.79 -0.71
CA VAL A 18 -8.87 -11.81 -1.94
C VAL A 18 -7.89 -10.64 -2.02
N LEU A 19 -8.29 -9.41 -1.65
CA LEU A 19 -7.39 -8.25 -1.76
C LEU A 19 -6.23 -8.30 -0.75
N SER A 20 -6.50 -8.68 0.50
CA SER A 20 -5.45 -8.77 1.52
C SER A 20 -4.44 -9.88 1.22
N GLU A 21 -4.91 -11.01 0.71
CA GLU A 21 -4.06 -12.11 0.25
C GLU A 21 -3.22 -11.67 -0.96
N THR A 22 -3.83 -10.96 -1.91
CA THR A 22 -3.12 -10.40 -3.07
C THR A 22 -2.05 -9.39 -2.67
N PHE A 23 -2.30 -8.54 -1.66
CA PHE A 23 -1.31 -7.57 -1.19
C PHE A 23 -0.07 -8.25 -0.61
N LYS A 24 -0.29 -9.23 0.28
CA LYS A 24 0.78 -10.00 0.90
C LYS A 24 1.61 -10.76 -0.13
N GLU A 25 0.96 -11.43 -1.08
CA GLU A 25 1.64 -12.16 -2.14
C GLU A 25 2.53 -11.25 -3.00
N ILE A 26 2.03 -10.05 -3.34
CA ILE A 26 2.81 -9.05 -4.08
C ILE A 26 3.99 -8.55 -3.22
N ALA A 27 3.77 -8.27 -1.94
CA ALA A 27 4.82 -7.82 -1.03
C ALA A 27 5.94 -8.87 -0.88
N ASP A 28 5.59 -10.13 -0.67
CA ASP A 28 6.53 -11.25 -0.58
C ASP A 28 7.32 -11.44 -1.89
N ALA A 29 6.64 -11.31 -3.05
CA ALA A 29 7.30 -11.34 -4.35
C ALA A 29 8.30 -10.19 -4.50
N CYS A 30 7.93 -8.97 -4.10
CA CYS A 30 8.80 -7.79 -4.17
C CYS A 30 9.99 -7.87 -3.22
N ASN A 31 9.82 -8.43 -2.02
CA ASN A 31 10.92 -8.71 -1.11
C ASN A 31 11.93 -9.64 -1.78
N LYS A 32 11.45 -10.74 -2.38
CA LYS A 32 12.30 -11.70 -3.09
C LYS A 32 13.01 -11.10 -4.31
N GLU A 33 12.29 -10.36 -5.16
CA GLU A 33 12.84 -9.69 -6.34
C GLU A 33 13.98 -8.73 -5.98
N ASN A 34 13.85 -8.04 -4.84
CA ASN A 34 14.83 -7.08 -4.36
C ASN A 34 15.84 -7.66 -3.36
N ARG A 35 15.82 -8.98 -3.14
CA ARG A 35 16.69 -9.69 -2.18
C ARG A 35 16.60 -9.12 -0.75
N PHE A 36 15.44 -8.59 -0.38
CA PHE A 36 15.14 -8.18 0.97
C PHE A 36 14.58 -9.38 1.75
N THR A 37 15.18 -9.67 2.91
CA THR A 37 14.78 -10.80 3.78
C THR A 37 13.83 -10.40 4.90
N GLY A 38 13.48 -9.12 5.00
CA GLY A 38 12.53 -8.61 5.99
C GLY A 38 11.11 -8.55 5.46
N ASP A 39 10.26 -7.81 6.16
CA ASP A 39 8.85 -7.63 5.86
C ASP A 39 8.54 -6.14 5.69
N ILE A 40 8.26 -5.72 4.46
CA ILE A 40 7.90 -4.33 4.13
C ILE A 40 6.53 -3.90 4.68
N GLU A 41 5.65 -4.84 5.02
CA GLU A 41 4.34 -4.54 5.62
C GLU A 41 4.49 -4.10 7.09
N ASN A 42 5.47 -4.67 7.78
CA ASN A 42 5.73 -4.43 9.20
C ASN A 42 7.01 -3.64 9.47
N MET A 43 7.61 -3.07 8.43
CA MET A 43 8.81 -2.25 8.54
C MET A 43 8.57 -0.98 9.37
N ASP A 44 9.56 -0.60 10.17
CA ASP A 44 9.58 0.72 10.82
C ASP A 44 10.08 1.79 9.85
N TYR A 45 9.14 2.55 9.28
CA TYR A 45 9.44 3.66 8.35
C TYR A 45 10.16 4.86 9.02
N ASN A 46 10.30 4.86 10.35
CA ASN A 46 11.07 5.86 11.08
C ASN A 46 12.51 5.43 11.39
N ASP A 47 12.86 4.17 11.11
CA ASP A 47 14.24 3.71 11.22
C ASP A 47 15.12 4.48 10.21
N PRO A 48 16.15 5.23 10.65
CA PRO A 48 17.06 5.91 9.73
C PRO A 48 17.92 4.94 8.91
N ALA A 49 18.02 3.67 9.31
CA ALA A 49 18.85 2.65 8.71
C ALA A 49 18.08 1.67 7.80
N VAL A 50 16.90 2.05 7.30
CA VAL A 50 16.14 1.20 6.36
C VAL A 50 17.01 0.84 5.14
N PRO A 51 17.25 -0.46 4.88
CA PRO A 51 18.11 -0.91 3.79
C PRO A 51 17.57 -0.50 2.41
N GLN A 52 18.47 -0.23 1.46
CA GLN A 52 18.10 0.09 0.08
C GLN A 52 17.20 -0.99 -0.56
N ALA A 53 17.47 -2.26 -0.27
CA ALA A 53 16.66 -3.38 -0.74
C ALA A 53 15.20 -3.30 -0.28
N ALA A 54 14.96 -2.85 0.95
CA ALA A 54 13.61 -2.67 1.49
C ALA A 54 12.89 -1.51 0.79
N LYS A 55 13.58 -0.38 0.57
CA LYS A 55 13.03 0.77 -0.17
C LYS A 55 12.62 0.38 -1.60
N CYS A 56 13.46 -0.41 -2.28
CA CYS A 56 13.13 -0.90 -3.62
C CYS A 56 12.00 -1.95 -3.61
N ALA A 57 11.89 -2.77 -2.57
CA ALA A 57 10.75 -3.66 -2.40
C ALA A 57 9.43 -2.88 -2.23
N VAL A 58 9.44 -1.75 -1.50
CA VAL A 58 8.30 -0.82 -1.41
C VAL A 58 7.94 -0.24 -2.79
N ALA A 59 8.93 0.22 -3.56
CA ALA A 59 8.69 0.72 -4.91
C ALA A 59 8.07 -0.34 -5.82
N CYS A 60 8.62 -1.55 -5.82
CA CYS A 60 8.09 -2.70 -6.55
C CYS A 60 6.62 -2.98 -6.19
N LEU A 61 6.27 -2.92 -4.91
CA LEU A 61 4.89 -3.14 -4.45
C LEU A 61 3.95 -2.08 -5.04
N LEU A 62 4.33 -0.80 -4.98
CA LEU A 62 3.53 0.27 -5.56
C LEU A 62 3.44 0.18 -7.09
N GLU A 63 4.51 -0.22 -7.78
CA GLU A 63 4.50 -0.44 -9.23
C GLU A 63 3.55 -1.56 -9.63
N LYS A 64 3.58 -2.70 -8.93
CA LYS A 64 2.70 -3.84 -9.22
C LYS A 64 1.23 -3.54 -8.90
N LYS A 65 0.95 -2.66 -7.92
CA LYS A 65 -0.40 -2.12 -7.68
C LYS A 65 -0.76 -0.99 -8.66
N GLY A 66 0.17 -0.57 -9.50
CA GLY A 66 0.01 0.50 -10.48
C GLY A 66 -0.09 1.90 -9.87
N VAL A 67 0.22 2.05 -8.58
CA VAL A 67 0.31 3.32 -7.86
C VAL A 67 1.57 4.07 -8.27
N PHE A 68 2.70 3.39 -8.39
CA PHE A 68 3.94 4.02 -8.82
C PHE A 68 4.15 3.78 -10.31
N LYS A 69 4.24 4.88 -11.07
CA LYS A 69 4.33 4.83 -12.53
C LYS A 69 5.79 4.71 -12.97
N PRO A 70 6.05 4.19 -14.19
CA PRO A 70 7.42 4.07 -14.72
C PRO A 70 8.19 5.39 -14.81
N ASP A 71 7.49 6.51 -14.91
CA ASP A 71 8.06 7.86 -14.93
C ASP A 71 8.43 8.40 -13.53
N GLY A 72 8.24 7.59 -12.48
CA GLY A 72 8.53 7.94 -11.09
C GLY A 72 7.44 8.77 -10.43
N SER A 73 6.28 8.96 -11.07
CA SER A 73 5.14 9.66 -10.48
C SER A 73 4.18 8.72 -9.73
N ILE A 74 3.44 9.27 -8.77
CA ILE A 74 2.42 8.54 -8.00
C ILE A 74 1.03 8.77 -8.62
N ASP A 75 0.32 7.67 -8.90
CA ASP A 75 -1.08 7.64 -9.26
C ASP A 75 -1.95 7.81 -8.01
N ARG A 76 -2.34 9.05 -7.73
CA ARG A 76 -3.13 9.41 -6.54
C ARG A 76 -4.53 8.80 -6.55
N GLU A 77 -5.12 8.59 -7.72
CA GLU A 77 -6.45 7.98 -7.81
C GLU A 77 -6.41 6.52 -7.38
N LYS A 78 -5.41 5.77 -7.86
CA LYS A 78 -5.20 4.39 -7.42
C LYS A 78 -4.78 4.29 -5.96
N GLU A 79 -3.97 5.23 -5.48
CA GLU A 79 -3.60 5.25 -4.06
C GLU A 79 -4.81 5.52 -3.15
N ARG A 80 -5.78 6.34 -3.58
CA ARG A 80 -7.03 6.57 -2.85
C ARG A 80 -7.99 5.38 -2.87
N ALA A 81 -7.98 4.58 -3.94
CA ALA A 81 -8.82 3.39 -4.02
C ALA A 81 -8.46 2.34 -2.94
N ILE A 82 -7.19 2.26 -2.54
CA ILE A 82 -6.72 1.32 -1.52
C ILE A 82 -7.44 1.51 -0.17
N PRO A 83 -7.38 2.68 0.50
CA PRO A 83 -8.05 2.90 1.78
C PRO A 83 -9.57 2.86 1.68
N GLU A 84 -10.18 3.15 0.53
CA GLU A 84 -11.62 2.96 0.31
C GLU A 84 -12.03 1.49 0.45
N GLU A 85 -11.19 0.58 -0.05
CA GLU A 85 -11.45 -0.85 -0.04
C GLU A 85 -11.11 -1.52 1.30
N ILE A 86 -10.02 -1.10 1.96
CA ILE A 86 -9.47 -1.84 3.11
C ILE A 86 -9.72 -1.19 4.48
N ILE A 87 -9.84 0.14 4.56
CA ILE A 87 -9.95 0.83 5.86
C ILE A 87 -11.43 0.96 6.23
N LYS A 88 -11.84 0.23 7.28
CA LYS A 88 -13.22 0.31 7.81
C LYS A 88 -13.44 1.48 8.76
N ASP A 89 -12.39 1.95 9.42
CA ASP A 89 -12.46 3.10 10.32
C ASP A 89 -12.48 4.40 9.49
N GLU A 90 -13.61 5.10 9.52
CA GLU A 90 -13.82 6.29 8.69
C GLU A 90 -12.90 7.46 9.06
N GLU A 91 -12.49 7.58 10.32
CA GLU A 91 -11.57 8.65 10.75
C GLU A 91 -10.13 8.34 10.29
N LEU A 92 -9.71 7.07 10.38
CA LEU A 92 -8.45 6.61 9.83
C LEU A 92 -8.42 6.76 8.30
N LYS A 93 -9.51 6.40 7.63
CA LYS A 93 -9.66 6.58 6.18
C LYS A 93 -9.51 8.05 5.78
N LYS A 94 -10.22 8.96 6.44
CA LYS A 94 -10.08 10.42 6.21
C LYS A 94 -8.65 10.91 6.43
N LYS A 95 -7.97 10.45 7.50
CA LYS A 95 -6.57 10.79 7.76
C LYS A 95 -5.65 10.30 6.66
N TYR A 96 -5.86 9.06 6.18
CA TYR A 96 -5.09 8.50 5.07
C TYR A 96 -5.31 9.28 3.77
N MET A 97 -6.57 9.57 3.43
CA MET A 97 -6.92 10.37 2.25
C MET A 97 -6.27 11.75 2.27
N LYS A 98 -6.28 12.41 3.43
CA LYS A 98 -5.61 13.70 3.62
C LYS A 98 -4.09 13.56 3.51
N ALA A 99 -3.51 12.49 4.05
CA ALA A 99 -2.08 12.24 3.95
C ALA A 99 -1.64 12.06 2.49
N ILE A 100 -2.43 11.39 1.65
CA ILE A 100 -2.17 11.28 0.21
C ILE A 100 -1.96 12.67 -0.37
N ASP A 101 -2.88 13.61 -0.11
CA ASP A 101 -2.79 14.99 -0.63
C ASP A 101 -1.58 15.77 -0.13
N GLU A 102 -1.23 15.61 1.14
CA GLU A 102 -0.15 16.36 1.78
C GLU A 102 1.25 15.78 1.51
N CYS A 103 1.34 14.51 1.13
CA CYS A 103 2.62 13.87 0.89
C CYS A 103 3.21 14.25 -0.47
N ASP A 104 4.47 14.66 -0.42
CA ASP A 104 5.27 15.05 -1.56
C ASP A 104 5.57 13.84 -2.45
N THR A 105 5.36 14.02 -3.76
CA THR A 105 5.60 13.01 -4.79
C THR A 105 6.72 13.43 -5.73
N SER A 106 7.47 14.48 -5.38
CA SER A 106 8.64 14.90 -6.14
C SER A 106 9.69 13.79 -6.16
N ALA A 107 10.27 13.57 -7.33
CA ALA A 107 11.33 12.59 -7.51
C ALA A 107 12.47 12.85 -6.52
N LYS A 108 12.90 11.80 -5.83
CA LYS A 108 14.08 11.79 -4.96
C LYS A 108 15.27 11.26 -5.75
N ALA A 109 16.31 10.81 -5.05
CA ALA A 109 17.57 10.37 -5.67
C ALA A 109 17.37 9.24 -6.71
N ASN A 110 16.35 8.39 -6.52
CA ASN A 110 15.92 7.36 -7.46
C ASN A 110 14.47 6.93 -7.15
N ASN A 111 13.92 6.07 -8.00
CA ASN A 111 12.58 5.50 -7.87
C ASN A 111 12.32 4.82 -6.51
N CYS A 112 13.28 4.08 -5.98
CA CYS A 112 13.15 3.43 -4.67
C CYS A 112 13.01 4.45 -3.54
N GLU A 113 13.82 5.51 -3.56
CA GLU A 113 13.75 6.60 -2.58
C GLU A 113 12.44 7.39 -2.72
N THR A 114 11.98 7.66 -3.95
CA THR A 114 10.73 8.39 -4.18
C THR A 114 9.54 7.63 -3.60
N ALA A 115 9.40 6.36 -3.94
CA ALA A 115 8.31 5.53 -3.44
C ALA A 115 8.38 5.34 -1.91
N TYR A 116 9.59 5.09 -1.38
CA TYR A 116 9.79 4.93 0.06
C TYR A 116 9.42 6.19 0.85
N GLU A 117 9.91 7.36 0.44
CA GLU A 117 9.61 8.61 1.15
C GLU A 117 8.13 8.98 1.07
N PHE A 118 7.45 8.64 -0.02
CA PHE A 118 6.00 8.79 -0.13
C PHE A 118 5.28 7.92 0.91
N VAL A 119 5.56 6.60 0.97
CA VAL A 119 4.93 5.69 1.93
C VAL A 119 5.27 6.05 3.38
N LYS A 120 6.51 6.42 3.65
CA LYS A 120 6.95 6.92 4.97
C LYS A 120 6.14 8.15 5.39
N CYS A 121 5.90 9.09 4.48
CA CYS A 121 5.06 10.25 4.75
C CYS A 121 3.62 9.85 5.08
N LEU A 122 3.03 8.92 4.32
CA LEU A 122 1.68 8.40 4.58
C LEU A 122 1.60 7.75 5.97
N ASN A 123 2.53 6.85 6.28
CA ASN A 123 2.61 6.17 7.58
C ASN A 123 2.66 7.18 8.73
N ASN A 124 3.51 8.21 8.62
CA ASN A 124 3.70 9.19 9.68
C ASN A 124 2.53 10.15 9.88
N LYS A 125 1.73 10.40 8.84
CA LYS A 125 0.56 11.29 8.91
C LYS A 125 -0.74 10.56 9.24
N ALA A 126 -0.90 9.32 8.78
CA ALA A 126 -2.17 8.61 8.83
C ALA A 126 -2.21 7.52 9.90
N LEU A 127 -1.12 6.77 10.08
CA LEU A 127 -1.11 5.61 10.95
C LEU A 127 -0.73 6.00 12.38
N PRO A 128 -1.40 5.43 13.41
CA PRO A 128 -0.99 5.63 14.80
C PRO A 128 0.44 5.11 14.96
N LYS A 129 1.29 5.90 15.63
CA LYS A 129 2.66 5.49 15.95
C LYS A 129 2.58 4.22 16.82
N LYS A 130 3.18 3.13 16.34
CA LYS A 130 3.36 1.91 17.13
C LYS A 130 4.28 2.20 18.32
#